data_AF-A0A356HW12-F1
#
_entry.id   AF-A0A356HW12-F1
#
_cell.length_a   1.000
_cell.length_b   1.000
_cell.length_c   1.000
_cell.angle_alpha   90.00
_cell.angle_beta   90.00
_cell.angle_gamma   90.00
#
_symmetry.space_group_name_H-M   'P 1'
#
loop_
_entity.id
_entity.type
_entity.pdbx_description
1 polymer ?
#
loop_
_entity_poly.entity_id
_entity_poly.type
_entity_poly.pdbx_seq_one_letter_code
_entity_poly.pdbx_strand_id
1 'polypeptide(L)'
;MKGLLMWLVPGVMLFSCSIASAQDVQTVTAKGVAAIEQGNTAIARDIALQDALRNAVEQAVGTMIDSETLVESYQVLRDSVYSKSSGYIQKYTMLKEGSTAPTLYEVTV
;
A
#
# COMPACT_ATOMS: atom_id res chain seq x y z
N MET A 1 -59.43 16.94 -38.56
CA MET A 1 -59.39 15.77 -37.68
C MET A 1 -58.18 14.93 -38.06
N LYS A 2 -57.34 14.62 -37.06
CA LYS A 2 -56.27 13.58 -37.02
C LYS A 2 -54.92 13.93 -37.67
N GLY A 3 -53.86 13.76 -36.87
CA GLY A 3 -52.45 13.90 -37.22
C GLY A 3 -51.69 14.68 -36.13
N LEU A 4 -51.75 14.28 -34.86
CA LEU A 4 -50.84 13.30 -34.24
C LEU A 4 -49.38 13.82 -34.29
N LEU A 5 -49.03 14.67 -33.33
CA LEU A 5 -48.26 14.31 -32.13
C LEU A 5 -46.76 14.52 -32.33
N MET A 6 -46.37 15.74 -31.94
CA MET A 6 -45.03 16.18 -31.58
C MET A 6 -44.27 15.10 -30.76
N TRP A 7 -43.28 14.45 -31.37
CA TRP A 7 -42.23 13.68 -30.68
C TRP A 7 -40.93 14.48 -30.83
N LEU A 8 -40.60 15.37 -29.88
CA LEU A 8 -39.75 15.13 -28.71
C LEU A 8 -38.31 14.71 -29.08
N VAL A 9 -37.49 15.75 -29.26
CA VAL A 9 -36.09 15.93 -28.85
C VAL A 9 -35.04 14.90 -29.35
N PRO A 10 -34.03 15.35 -30.13
CA PRO A 10 -32.84 14.57 -30.43
C PRO A 10 -31.94 14.57 -29.19
N GLY A 11 -31.95 13.48 -28.45
CA GLY A 11 -31.15 13.31 -27.24
C GLY A 11 -30.32 12.05 -27.28
N VAL A 12 -29.35 11.98 -28.20
CA VAL A 12 -28.24 11.03 -28.05
C VAL A 12 -27.41 11.53 -26.87
N MET A 13 -27.86 11.16 -25.67
CA MET A 13 -27.08 11.30 -24.45
C MET A 13 -26.03 10.19 -24.52
N LEU A 14 -24.89 10.52 -25.15
CA LEU A 14 -23.64 9.81 -24.96
C LEU A 14 -23.34 9.85 -23.47
N PHE A 15 -23.87 8.87 -22.73
CA PHE A 15 -23.47 8.57 -21.39
C PHE A 15 -22.10 7.89 -21.49
N SER A 16 -21.08 8.68 -21.84
CA SER A 16 -19.68 8.31 -21.70
C SER A 16 -19.43 8.18 -20.21
N CYS A 17 -19.74 6.99 -19.69
CA CYS A 17 -19.28 6.54 -18.39
C CYS A 17 -17.76 6.50 -18.47
N SER A 18 -17.13 7.61 -18.06
CA SER A 18 -15.69 7.66 -17.86
C SER A 18 -15.40 6.66 -16.74
N ILE A 19 -14.79 5.54 -17.10
CA ILE A 19 -14.27 4.59 -16.12
C ILE A 19 -13.12 5.32 -15.42
N ALA A 20 -13.44 6.00 -14.33
CA ALA A 20 -12.45 6.46 -13.38
C ALA A 20 -11.89 5.21 -12.71
N SER A 21 -10.71 4.76 -13.15
CA SER A 21 -9.95 3.76 -12.41
C SER A 21 -9.62 4.38 -11.05
N ALA A 22 -10.35 3.96 -10.02
CA ALA A 22 -9.90 4.14 -8.65
C ALA A 22 -8.65 3.26 -8.50
N GLN A 23 -7.48 3.87 -8.44
CA GLN A 23 -6.29 3.16 -8.01
C GLN A 23 -6.51 2.82 -6.53
N ASP A 24 -6.72 1.54 -6.23
CA ASP A 24 -6.83 1.06 -4.85
C ASP A 24 -5.47 1.23 -4.15
N VAL A 25 -5.33 2.35 -3.45
CA VAL A 25 -4.17 2.60 -2.58
C VAL A 25 -4.39 1.83 -1.29
N GLN A 26 -3.74 0.67 -1.19
CA GLN A 26 -3.78 -0.12 0.04
C GLN A 26 -2.91 0.52 1.12
N THR A 27 -3.51 0.74 2.29
CA THR A 27 -2.84 1.29 3.47
C THR A 27 -2.75 0.21 4.53
N VAL A 28 -1.55 -0.02 5.05
CA VAL A 28 -1.28 -1.02 6.09
C VAL A 28 -0.46 -0.39 7.20
N THR A 29 -0.68 -0.86 8.44
CA THR A 29 0.17 -0.50 9.58
C THR A 29 1.14 -1.62 9.85
N ALA A 30 2.42 -1.30 10.00
CA ALA A 30 3.45 -2.30 10.26
C ALA A 30 4.41 -1.87 11.35
N LYS A 31 4.86 -2.86 12.11
CA LYS A 31 5.86 -2.71 13.16
C LYS A 31 7.15 -3.37 12.72
N GLY A 32 8.26 -2.73 13.04
CA GLY A 32 9.60 -3.27 12.85
C GLY A 32 10.46 -3.09 14.08
N VAL A 33 11.48 -3.94 14.20
CA VAL A 33 12.36 -3.97 15.37
C VAL A 33 13.82 -4.14 14.99
N ALA A 34 14.71 -3.64 15.84
CA ALA A 34 16.15 -3.84 15.70
C ALA A 34 16.85 -3.88 17.05
N ALA A 35 17.93 -4.65 17.14
CA ALA A 35 18.79 -4.65 18.31
C ALA A 35 19.57 -3.32 18.40
N ILE A 36 19.72 -2.80 19.61
CA ILE A 36 20.59 -1.66 19.89
C ILE A 36 21.99 -2.20 20.19
N GLU A 37 22.88 -2.08 19.21
CA GLU A 37 24.27 -2.52 19.36
C GLU A 37 25.13 -1.37 19.87
N GLN A 38 25.92 -1.63 20.91
CA GLN A 38 26.87 -0.66 21.49
C GLN A 38 26.22 0.68 21.91
N GLY A 39 24.93 0.68 22.23
CA GLY A 39 24.18 1.88 22.57
C GLY A 39 23.85 2.78 21.36
N ASN A 40 24.10 2.33 20.13
CA ASN A 40 23.83 3.10 18.92
C ASN A 40 22.36 2.99 18.52
N THR A 41 21.54 3.87 19.08
CA THR A 41 20.10 3.93 18.81
C THR A 41 19.78 4.45 17.41
N ALA A 42 20.65 5.26 16.80
CA ALA A 42 20.42 5.79 15.46
C ALA A 42 20.46 4.68 14.40
N ILE A 43 21.48 3.81 14.46
CA ILE A 43 21.56 2.64 13.57
C ILE A 43 20.38 1.70 13.82
N ALA A 44 20.05 1.43 15.09
CA ALA A 44 18.91 0.57 15.43
C ALA A 44 17.58 1.13 14.91
N ARG A 45 17.37 2.45 14.98
CA ARG A 45 16.20 3.13 14.42
C ARG A 45 16.08 2.92 12.92
N ASP A 46 17.16 3.12 12.17
CA ASP A 46 17.14 2.99 10.71
C ASP A 46 16.89 1.52 10.28
N ILE A 47 17.48 0.56 11.01
CA ILE A 47 17.22 -0.87 10.78
C ILE A 47 15.77 -1.22 11.13
N ALA A 48 15.25 -0.76 12.27
CA ALA A 48 13.88 -1.02 12.70
C ALA A 48 12.86 -0.41 11.73
N LEU A 49 13.15 0.76 11.16
CA LEU A 49 12.35 1.37 10.12
C LEU A 49 12.36 0.52 8.84
N GLN A 50 13.53 0.05 8.39
CA GLN A 50 13.62 -0.84 7.22
C GLN A 50 12.83 -2.14 7.44
N ASP A 51 12.91 -2.71 8.65
CA ASP A 51 12.13 -3.88 9.04
C ASP A 51 10.63 -3.61 9.01
N ALA A 52 10.19 -2.45 9.52
CA ALA A 52 8.79 -2.05 9.52
C ALA A 52 8.25 -1.90 8.09
N LEU A 53 9.03 -1.27 7.20
CA LEU A 53 8.67 -1.10 5.79
C LEU A 53 8.61 -2.45 5.07
N ARG A 54 9.53 -3.37 5.33
CA ARG A 54 9.47 -4.73 4.80
C ARG A 54 8.19 -5.44 5.25
N ASN A 55 7.88 -5.38 6.54
CA ASN A 55 6.67 -5.98 7.11
C ASN A 55 5.38 -5.35 6.54
N ALA A 56 5.39 -4.05 6.21
CA ALA A 56 4.28 -3.39 5.53
C ALA A 56 4.05 -3.97 4.14
N VAL A 57 5.11 -4.13 3.34
CA VAL A 57 4.99 -4.70 2.00
C VAL A 57 4.51 -6.15 2.07
N GLU A 58 5.02 -6.94 3.01
CA GLU A 58 4.56 -8.32 3.23
C GLU A 58 3.06 -8.39 3.56
N GLN A 59 2.57 -7.50 4.42
CA GLN A 59 1.14 -7.42 4.74
C GLN A 59 0.30 -7.01 3.54
N ALA A 60 0.71 -5.96 2.82
CA ALA A 60 -0.02 -5.48 1.65
C ALA A 60 -0.10 -6.55 0.54
N VAL A 61 0.98 -7.29 0.32
CA VAL A 61 1.01 -8.43 -0.61
C VAL A 61 0.09 -9.56 -0.13
N GLY A 62 0.10 -9.88 1.18
CA GLY A 62 -0.81 -10.88 1.75
C GLY A 62 -2.29 -10.53 1.54
N THR A 63 -2.69 -9.29 1.83
CA THR A 63 -4.07 -8.82 1.63
C THR A 63 -4.49 -8.81 0.16
N MET A 64 -3.58 -8.49 -0.76
CA MET A 64 -3.85 -8.58 -2.20
C MET A 64 -4.11 -10.03 -2.63
N ILE A 65 -3.34 -11.00 -2.12
CA ILE A 65 -3.53 -12.43 -2.42
C ILE A 65 -4.86 -12.96 -1.86
N ASP A 66 -5.26 -12.54 -0.66
CA ASP A 66 -6.57 -12.90 -0.10
C ASP A 66 -7.72 -12.35 -0.96
N SER A 67 -7.49 -11.25 -1.68
CA SER A 67 -8.48 -10.56 -2.50
C SER A 67 -8.51 -11.04 -3.97
N GLU A 68 -7.39 -11.54 -4.50
CA GLU A 68 -7.23 -11.92 -5.91
C GLU A 68 -6.50 -13.28 -6.05
N THR A 69 -7.04 -14.20 -6.86
CA THR A 69 -6.41 -15.51 -7.15
C THR A 69 -5.20 -15.36 -8.10
N LEU A 70 -4.13 -14.66 -7.70
CA LEU A 70 -2.99 -14.29 -8.56
C LEU A 70 -1.67 -14.92 -8.09
N VAL A 71 -1.43 -16.16 -8.51
CA VAL A 71 -0.19 -16.90 -8.24
C VAL A 71 1.04 -16.29 -8.93
N GLU A 72 0.86 -15.62 -10.08
CA GLU A 72 1.96 -15.04 -10.88
C GLU A 72 2.53 -13.73 -10.31
N SER A 73 1.69 -12.86 -9.71
CA SER A 73 2.15 -11.59 -9.15
C SER A 73 3.09 -11.78 -7.95
N TYR A 74 2.96 -12.88 -7.21
CA TYR A 74 3.72 -13.11 -5.98
C TYR A 74 5.22 -13.30 -6.19
N GLN A 75 5.65 -14.06 -7.23
CA GLN A 75 7.07 -14.26 -7.49
C GLN A 75 7.76 -12.96 -7.92
N VAL A 76 7.13 -12.20 -8.81
CA VAL A 76 7.66 -10.91 -9.31
C VAL A 76 7.67 -9.85 -8.21
N LEU A 77 6.62 -9.79 -7.37
CA LEU A 77 6.54 -8.85 -6.26
C LEU A 77 7.58 -9.19 -5.19
N ARG A 78 7.65 -10.45 -4.73
CA ARG A 78 8.61 -10.88 -3.70
C ARG A 78 10.05 -10.58 -4.11
N ASP A 79 10.41 -10.87 -5.36
CA ASP A 79 11.76 -10.62 -5.88
C ASP A 79 12.06 -9.11 -5.96
N SER A 80 11.03 -8.28 -6.13
CA SER A 80 11.11 -6.81 -6.18
C SER A 80 11.05 -6.15 -4.80
N VAL A 81 10.40 -6.74 -3.79
CA VAL A 81 10.45 -6.30 -2.37
C VAL A 81 11.89 -6.36 -1.86
N TYR A 82 12.60 -7.45 -2.18
CA TYR A 82 14.00 -7.63 -1.77
C TYR A 82 14.96 -6.70 -2.50
N SER A 83 14.64 -6.26 -3.72
CA SER A 83 15.55 -5.44 -4.53
C SER A 83 15.19 -3.95 -4.58
N LYS A 84 13.95 -3.54 -4.26
CA LYS A 84 13.46 -2.14 -4.32
C LYS A 84 12.27 -1.87 -3.39
N SER A 85 12.36 -2.16 -2.09
CA SER A 85 11.33 -1.76 -1.11
C SER A 85 10.94 -0.26 -1.18
N SER A 86 11.83 0.62 -1.64
CA SER A 86 11.54 2.04 -1.89
C SER A 86 10.60 2.32 -3.08
N GLY A 87 10.42 1.38 -4.02
CA GLY A 87 9.60 1.57 -5.22
C GLY A 87 8.12 1.22 -5.02
N TYR A 88 7.79 0.43 -4.01
CA TYR A 88 6.41 0.00 -3.69
C TYR A 88 5.73 0.90 -2.67
N ILE A 89 6.50 1.47 -1.75
CA ILE A 89 5.97 2.34 -0.71
C ILE A 89 5.90 3.76 -1.25
N GLN A 90 4.69 4.19 -1.64
CA GLN A 90 4.46 5.56 -2.12
C GLN A 90 4.71 6.60 -1.02
N LYS A 91 4.28 6.28 0.20
CA LYS A 91 4.42 7.12 1.40
C LYS A 91 4.32 6.24 2.65
N TYR A 92 5.05 6.63 3.70
CA TYR A 92 4.84 6.12 5.05
C TYR A 92 4.69 7.29 6.02
N THR A 93 4.07 7.04 7.17
CA THR A 93 3.99 8.02 8.27
C THR A 93 4.51 7.34 9.52
N MET A 94 5.45 7.98 10.22
CA MET A 94 5.94 7.42 11.48
C MET A 94 4.88 7.61 12.57
N LEU A 95 4.27 6.51 13.01
CA LEU A 95 3.24 6.52 14.04
C LEU A 95 3.84 6.44 15.44
N LYS A 96 4.91 5.67 15.59
CA LYS A 96 5.62 5.49 16.86
C LYS A 96 7.07 5.08 16.61
N GLU A 97 7.98 5.56 17.45
CA GLU A 97 9.34 5.05 17.53
C GLU A 97 9.88 5.13 18.96
N GLY A 98 10.84 4.27 19.29
CA GLY A 98 11.59 4.36 20.53
C GLY A 98 12.19 3.04 21.00
N SER A 99 13.01 3.14 22.05
CA SER A 99 13.56 1.97 22.72
C SER A 99 12.53 1.36 23.66
N THR A 100 12.00 0.19 23.32
CA THR A 100 11.10 -0.58 24.20
C THR A 100 11.88 -1.32 25.29
N ALA A 101 13.16 -1.62 25.04
CA ALA A 101 14.08 -2.21 26.02
C ALA A 101 15.51 -1.64 25.81
N PRO A 102 16.45 -1.83 26.77
CA PRO A 102 17.83 -1.33 26.64
C PRO A 102 18.56 -1.80 25.38
N THR A 103 18.15 -2.94 24.83
CA THR A 103 18.76 -3.59 23.67
C THR A 103 17.82 -3.65 22.46
N LEU A 104 16.65 -3.02 22.50
CA LEU A 104 15.63 -3.15 21.45
C LEU A 104 15.03 -1.80 21.09
N TYR A 105 15.11 -1.47 19.80
CA TYR A 105 14.43 -0.33 19.19
C TYR A 105 13.24 -0.81 18.36
N GLU A 106 12.15 -0.06 18.42
CA GLU A 106 10.89 -0.37 17.74
C GLU A 106 10.42 0.84 16.94
N VAL A 107 9.89 0.57 15.75
CA VAL A 107 9.26 1.56 14.88
C VAL A 107 7.91 1.02 14.41
N THR A 108 6.91 1.90 14.34
CA THR A 108 5.60 1.61 13.76
C THR A 108 5.29 2.66 12.69
N VAL A 109 4.92 2.19 11.50
CA VAL A 109 4.58 3.00 10.32
C VAL A 109 3.23 2.64 9.74
#